data_AF-A0AAD8FZL1-F1
#
_entry.id   AF-A0AAD8FZL1-F1
#
_cell.length_a   1.000
_cell.length_b   1.000
_cell.length_c   1.000
_cell.angle_alpha   90.00
_cell.angle_beta   90.00
_cell.angle_gamma   90.00
#
_symmetry.space_group_name_H-M   'P 1'
#
loop_
_entity.id
_entity.type
_entity.pdbx_description
1 polymer ?
#
loop_
_entity_poly.entity_id
_entity_poly.type
_entity_poly.pdbx_seq_one_letter_code
_entity_poly.pdbx_strand_id
1 'polypeptide(L)'
;MANESIITCLPLATFKEKQKDKDGGQRVFTVSPIRVDFHRLLRMITPPLLIPEVQNTDVLCTVVALYDVCLPEIGPEDVHSTVYSPGASTILLVRDEKEVLEEYRQRTLSHRENETIPQQPADTRDEEHQGRFSLAFSDTEGSLEEGEESGEDSDREDWERFNGGVNEFLLKVIDRRVQRRKEQENREILPSAIGIESRIVAAATYELKRLKSGEKVLQLALLSTRKRYRGCGMGRYLLELLKDHSVCGSYDALLVHADRDAVEFFARCGFSDDIILNSKFSQFEDDWTNTQMMCYLPAFSSGKDGPTSGLSLNLSELELEMELWRVKSLAAYQAQAVCMTRLVQEVATLRKQLVSQREQIDTLSTELEREREDRHQLERKFLDYRLEKTRQILQMSNISLAPLSISSDEDSVESSLTKAGGQREVIEAVGTQGTCTGEMYSVPCSSTPLDPGSNV
;
A
#
# COMPACT_ATOMS: atom_id res chain seq x y z
N MET A 1 24.58 9.22 -2.74
CA MET A 1 23.82 8.53 -3.79
C MET A 1 24.84 7.81 -4.64
N ALA A 2 24.92 6.48 -4.53
CA ALA A 2 25.89 5.69 -5.28
C ALA A 2 25.56 5.79 -6.77
N ASN A 3 26.59 5.80 -7.63
CA ASN A 3 26.45 5.78 -9.08
C ASN A 3 25.86 4.43 -9.51
N GLU A 4 24.54 4.28 -9.44
CA GLU A 4 23.85 3.15 -10.05
C GLU A 4 23.92 3.29 -11.57
N SER A 5 24.47 2.26 -12.21
CA SER A 5 24.59 2.12 -13.66
C SER A 5 23.20 2.12 -14.30
N ILE A 6 22.99 3.04 -15.25
CA ILE A 6 21.72 3.23 -15.97
C ILE A 6 21.33 1.97 -16.76
N ILE A 7 22.33 1.21 -17.23
CA ILE A 7 22.17 -0.07 -17.91
C ILE A 7 23.07 -1.08 -17.21
N THR A 8 22.51 -2.23 -16.85
CA THR A 8 23.26 -3.35 -16.25
C THR A 8 22.86 -4.65 -16.92
N CYS A 9 23.83 -5.31 -17.56
CA CYS A 9 23.63 -6.64 -18.15
C CYS A 9 23.85 -7.71 -17.09
N LEU A 10 22.88 -8.60 -16.94
CA LEU A 10 22.90 -9.69 -15.97
C LEU A 10 23.30 -11.02 -16.65
N PRO A 11 23.65 -12.06 -15.89
CA PRO A 11 24.08 -13.35 -16.45
C PRO A 11 23.01 -13.97 -17.35
N LEU A 12 23.46 -14.58 -18.45
CA LEU A 12 22.59 -15.27 -19.42
C LEU A 12 21.80 -16.39 -18.72
N ALA A 13 20.51 -16.49 -19.06
CA ALA A 13 19.63 -17.54 -18.56
C ALA A 13 19.09 -18.39 -19.71
N THR A 14 18.89 -19.68 -19.44
CA THR A 14 18.40 -20.65 -20.44
C THR A 14 17.06 -21.24 -19.98
N PHE A 15 16.08 -21.24 -20.87
CA PHE A 15 14.72 -21.70 -20.60
C PHE A 15 14.32 -22.82 -21.55
N LYS A 16 13.38 -23.66 -21.11
CA LYS A 16 12.80 -24.71 -21.94
C LYS A 16 11.42 -24.27 -22.41
N GLU A 17 11.20 -24.31 -23.72
CA GLU A 17 9.91 -24.04 -24.32
C GLU A 17 8.94 -25.19 -24.01
N LYS A 18 7.68 -24.86 -23.74
CA LYS A 18 6.63 -25.84 -23.43
C LYS A 18 6.24 -26.66 -24.67
N GLN A 19 6.44 -26.11 -25.87
CA GLN A 19 6.13 -26.77 -27.13
C GLN A 19 7.18 -27.87 -27.40
N LYS A 20 6.73 -29.13 -27.40
CA LYS A 20 7.57 -30.27 -27.77
C LYS A 20 7.86 -30.21 -29.26
N ASP A 21 9.12 -30.38 -29.64
CA ASP A 21 9.51 -30.57 -31.03
C ASP A 21 8.90 -31.88 -31.58
N LYS A 22 8.88 -32.01 -32.92
CA LYS A 22 8.42 -33.23 -33.60
C LYS A 22 9.12 -34.52 -33.10
N ASP A 23 10.34 -34.38 -32.56
CA ASP A 23 11.14 -35.47 -31.99
C ASP A 23 10.93 -35.71 -30.48
N GLY A 24 9.96 -35.03 -29.85
CA GLY A 24 9.68 -35.16 -28.41
C GLY A 24 10.68 -34.43 -27.49
N GLY A 25 11.69 -33.76 -28.06
CA GLY A 25 12.61 -32.87 -27.35
C GLY A 25 11.95 -31.55 -26.94
N GLN A 26 12.27 -31.05 -25.74
CA GLN A 26 11.94 -29.67 -25.36
C GLN A 26 12.96 -28.72 -25.98
N ARG A 27 12.50 -27.74 -26.76
CA ARG A 27 13.37 -26.69 -27.29
C ARG A 27 13.92 -25.84 -26.15
N VAL A 28 15.21 -25.52 -26.22
CA VAL A 28 15.87 -24.65 -25.24
C VAL A 28 16.17 -23.32 -25.91
N PHE A 29 15.86 -22.22 -25.24
CA PHE A 29 16.17 -20.88 -25.71
C PHE A 29 16.95 -20.08 -24.67
N THR A 30 17.77 -19.15 -25.13
CA THR A 30 18.61 -18.31 -24.28
C THR A 30 18.09 -16.88 -24.23
N VAL A 31 18.16 -16.26 -23.04
CA VAL A 31 17.78 -14.86 -22.83
C VAL A 31 18.85 -14.14 -22.04
N SER A 32 19.10 -12.90 -22.45
CA SER A 32 19.96 -11.93 -21.78
C SER A 32 19.10 -10.99 -20.94
N PRO A 33 19.19 -11.03 -19.61
CA PRO A 33 18.51 -10.08 -18.74
C PRO A 33 19.24 -8.73 -18.73
N ILE A 34 18.52 -7.64 -18.96
CA ILE A 34 19.07 -6.28 -18.98
C ILE A 34 18.23 -5.40 -18.04
N ARG A 35 18.86 -4.82 -17.01
CA ARG A 35 18.25 -3.78 -16.17
C ARG A 35 18.48 -2.42 -16.80
N VAL A 36 17.44 -1.61 -16.92
CA VAL A 36 17.47 -0.25 -17.49
C VAL A 36 16.58 0.72 -16.70
N ASP A 37 17.04 1.96 -16.55
CA ASP A 37 16.21 3.11 -16.16
C ASP A 37 15.92 3.96 -17.40
N PHE A 38 14.70 3.86 -17.94
CA PHE A 38 14.31 4.54 -19.19
C PHE A 38 14.22 6.05 -19.03
N HIS A 39 13.76 6.51 -17.86
CA HIS A 39 13.64 7.94 -17.55
C HIS A 39 15.00 8.63 -17.63
N ARG A 40 16.02 8.04 -16.99
CA ARG A 40 17.39 8.55 -17.05
C ARG A 40 17.99 8.37 -18.44
N LEU A 41 17.78 7.23 -19.09
CA LEU A 41 18.38 6.91 -20.38
C LEU A 41 17.94 7.87 -21.49
N LEU A 42 16.64 8.12 -21.65
CA LEU A 42 16.12 8.94 -22.76
C LEU A 42 16.35 10.45 -22.56
N ARG A 43 16.65 10.89 -21.33
CA ARG A 43 17.03 12.28 -21.03
C ARG A 43 18.52 12.55 -21.22
N MET A 44 19.34 11.54 -21.52
CA MET A 44 20.76 11.75 -21.81
C MET A 44 20.97 12.41 -23.17
N ILE A 45 21.96 13.30 -23.26
CA ILE A 45 22.36 13.95 -24.52
C ILE A 45 22.93 12.92 -25.51
N THR A 46 23.68 11.95 -25.00
CA THR A 46 24.24 10.81 -25.75
C THR A 46 23.91 9.52 -25.00
N PRO A 47 22.73 8.93 -25.23
CA PRO A 47 22.33 7.71 -24.53
C PRO A 47 23.13 6.51 -25.05
N PRO A 48 23.67 5.63 -24.18
CA PRO A 48 24.17 4.34 -24.62
C PRO A 48 23.05 3.52 -25.26
N LEU A 49 23.36 2.77 -26.31
CA LEU A 49 22.40 1.85 -26.92
C LEU A 49 22.20 0.63 -26.02
N LEU A 50 20.95 0.33 -25.66
CA LEU A 50 20.60 -0.87 -24.89
C LEU A 50 20.92 -2.15 -25.63
N ILE A 51 20.57 -2.16 -26.92
CA ILE A 51 20.75 -3.27 -27.84
C ILE A 51 21.45 -2.69 -29.07
N PRO A 52 22.53 -3.32 -29.55
CA PRO A 52 23.21 -2.86 -30.75
C PRO A 52 22.22 -2.67 -31.89
N GLU A 53 22.36 -1.57 -32.63
CA GLU A 53 21.58 -1.26 -33.85
C GLU A 53 20.08 -1.00 -33.66
N VAL A 54 19.57 -0.95 -32.41
CA VAL A 54 18.16 -0.65 -32.11
C VAL A 54 18.05 0.68 -31.35
N GLN A 55 17.11 1.53 -31.75
CA GLN A 55 16.83 2.79 -31.05
C GLN A 55 16.20 2.51 -29.67
N ASN A 56 16.65 3.21 -28.64
CA ASN A 56 16.12 3.03 -27.27
C ASN A 56 14.62 3.35 -27.17
N THR A 57 14.10 4.22 -28.04
CA THR A 57 12.67 4.53 -28.17
C THR A 57 11.87 3.32 -28.67
N ASP A 58 12.42 2.54 -29.61
CA ASP A 58 11.76 1.32 -30.12
C ASP A 58 11.72 0.24 -29.05
N VAL A 59 12.75 0.17 -28.20
CA VAL A 59 12.77 -0.73 -27.03
C VAL A 59 11.67 -0.34 -26.04
N LEU A 60 11.55 0.95 -25.69
CA LEU A 60 10.49 1.44 -24.81
C LEU A 60 9.10 1.16 -25.40
N CYS A 61 8.88 1.45 -26.69
CA CYS A 61 7.62 1.15 -27.38
C CYS A 61 7.27 -0.33 -27.31
N THR A 62 8.25 -1.22 -27.46
CA THR A 62 8.05 -2.67 -27.38
C THR A 62 7.69 -3.12 -25.96
N VAL A 63 8.26 -2.50 -24.93
CA VAL A 63 7.95 -2.80 -23.53
C VAL A 63 6.54 -2.34 -23.17
N VAL A 64 6.17 -1.12 -23.56
CA VAL A 64 4.82 -0.59 -23.38
C VAL A 64 3.81 -1.48 -24.11
N ALA A 65 4.10 -1.85 -25.37
CA ALA A 65 3.29 -2.79 -26.12
C ALA A 65 3.14 -4.15 -25.41
N LEU A 66 4.21 -4.66 -24.79
CA LEU A 66 4.18 -5.95 -24.08
C LEU A 66 3.22 -5.90 -22.90
N TYR A 67 3.29 -4.84 -22.11
CA TYR A 67 2.40 -4.64 -20.97
C TYR A 67 0.96 -4.41 -21.44
N ASP A 68 0.71 -3.54 -22.42
CA ASP A 68 -0.62 -3.28 -22.98
C ASP A 68 -1.32 -4.57 -23.46
N VAL A 69 -0.59 -5.42 -24.20
CA VAL A 69 -1.14 -6.70 -24.72
C VAL A 69 -1.35 -7.74 -23.62
N CYS A 70 -0.58 -7.68 -22.53
CA CYS A 70 -0.65 -8.67 -21.44
C CYS A 70 -1.51 -8.24 -20.25
N LEU A 71 -1.71 -6.94 -20.07
CA LEU A 71 -2.40 -6.26 -18.96
C LEU A 71 -3.33 -5.19 -19.57
N PRO A 72 -4.38 -5.59 -20.31
CA PRO A 72 -5.21 -4.66 -21.08
C PRO A 72 -6.03 -3.70 -20.19
N GLU A 73 -6.22 -4.02 -18.92
CA GLU A 73 -7.03 -3.23 -17.96
C GLU A 73 -6.33 -1.92 -17.53
N ILE A 74 -5.02 -1.79 -17.76
CA ILE A 74 -4.23 -0.64 -17.30
C ILE A 74 -4.25 0.52 -18.31
N GLY A 75 -4.37 0.23 -19.60
CA GLY A 75 -4.25 1.23 -20.65
C GLY A 75 -2.79 1.66 -20.93
N PRO A 76 -2.48 2.06 -22.17
CA PRO A 76 -1.09 2.24 -22.61
C PRO A 76 -0.43 3.53 -22.08
N GLU A 77 -1.23 4.55 -21.73
CA GLU A 77 -0.74 5.80 -21.14
C GLU A 77 -0.22 5.58 -19.72
N ASP A 78 -1.00 4.87 -18.89
CA ASP A 78 -0.62 4.53 -17.52
C ASP A 78 0.55 3.53 -17.49
N VAL A 79 0.62 2.61 -18.45
CA VAL A 79 1.82 1.77 -18.64
C VAL A 79 3.05 2.63 -18.94
N HIS A 80 2.95 3.59 -19.87
CA HIS A 80 4.08 4.45 -20.22
C HIS A 80 4.49 5.33 -19.04
N SER A 81 3.55 5.97 -18.34
CA SER A 81 3.83 6.79 -17.17
C SER A 81 4.54 5.98 -16.08
N THR A 82 4.12 4.73 -15.86
CA THR A 82 4.72 3.81 -14.88
C THR A 82 6.14 3.38 -15.28
N VAL A 83 6.36 3.01 -16.55
CA VAL A 83 7.68 2.56 -17.05
C VAL A 83 8.68 3.72 -17.16
N TYR A 84 8.19 4.93 -17.46
CA TYR A 84 8.99 6.14 -17.63
C TYR A 84 9.04 7.03 -16.37
N SER A 85 8.53 6.54 -15.24
CA SER A 85 8.51 7.29 -13.99
C SER A 85 9.93 7.51 -13.42
N PRO A 86 10.18 8.66 -12.76
CA PRO A 86 11.48 8.94 -12.19
C PRO A 86 11.80 7.97 -11.04
N GLY A 87 12.83 7.15 -11.21
CA GLY A 87 13.23 6.15 -10.21
C GLY A 87 12.72 4.73 -10.49
N ALA A 88 11.88 4.54 -11.51
CA ALA A 88 11.55 3.20 -11.99
C ALA A 88 12.72 2.56 -12.73
N SER A 89 12.95 1.29 -12.43
CA SER A 89 13.89 0.41 -13.13
C SER A 89 13.11 -0.72 -13.78
N THR A 90 13.45 -1.04 -15.03
CA THR A 90 12.84 -2.15 -15.78
C THR A 90 13.89 -3.22 -16.06
N ILE A 91 13.57 -4.49 -15.79
CA ILE A 91 14.36 -5.65 -16.22
C ILE A 91 13.70 -6.25 -17.45
N LEU A 92 14.47 -6.38 -18.52
CA LEU A 92 14.06 -6.91 -19.81
C LEU A 92 14.70 -8.27 -20.04
N LEU A 93 13.93 -9.25 -20.51
CA LEU A 93 14.47 -10.50 -21.04
C LEU A 93 14.51 -10.43 -22.56
N VAL A 94 15.71 -10.45 -23.13
CA VAL A 94 15.95 -10.29 -24.57
C VAL A 94 16.60 -11.55 -25.14
N ARG A 95 16.04 -12.11 -26.20
CA ARG A 95 16.64 -13.24 -26.93
C ARG A 95 17.72 -12.80 -27.91
N ASP A 96 18.64 -13.72 -28.19
CA ASP A 96 19.63 -13.53 -29.25
C ASP A 96 18.94 -13.52 -30.63
N GLU A 97 19.41 -12.63 -31.50
CA GLU A 97 18.82 -12.42 -32.83
C GLU A 97 18.96 -13.65 -33.72
N LYS A 98 20.13 -14.32 -33.65
CA LYS A 98 20.41 -15.53 -34.43
C LYS A 98 19.46 -16.66 -34.08
N GLU A 99 19.19 -16.84 -32.79
CA GLU A 99 18.29 -17.88 -32.29
C GLU A 99 16.85 -17.66 -32.76
N VAL A 100 16.39 -16.40 -32.74
CA VAL A 100 15.06 -16.01 -33.23
C VAL A 100 14.97 -16.20 -34.75
N LEU A 101 16.02 -15.87 -35.50
CA LEU A 101 16.10 -16.08 -36.95
C LEU A 101 16.00 -17.55 -37.34
N GLU A 102 16.74 -18.41 -36.63
CA GLU A 102 16.68 -19.86 -36.83
C GLU A 102 15.28 -20.42 -36.53
N GLU A 103 14.63 -19.96 -35.46
CA GLU A 103 13.27 -20.37 -35.13
C GLU A 103 12.28 -20.02 -36.24
N TYR A 104 12.35 -18.79 -36.78
CA TYR A 104 11.49 -18.39 -37.89
C TYR A 104 11.76 -19.22 -39.15
N ARG A 105 13.02 -19.48 -39.50
CA ARG A 105 13.39 -20.35 -40.64
C ARG A 105 12.86 -21.77 -40.49
N GLN A 106 12.93 -22.34 -39.29
CA GLN A 106 12.41 -23.69 -39.01
C GLN A 106 10.88 -23.78 -39.10
N ARG A 107 10.16 -22.73 -38.71
CA ARG A 107 8.69 -22.67 -38.89
C ARG A 107 8.30 -22.70 -40.36
N THR A 108 9.04 -22.01 -41.23
CA THR A 108 8.83 -22.01 -42.68
C THR A 108 8.91 -23.41 -43.27
N LEU A 109 9.81 -24.26 -42.76
CA LEU A 109 9.97 -25.64 -43.21
C LEU A 109 8.84 -26.55 -42.72
N SER A 110 8.33 -26.33 -41.50
CA SER A 110 7.32 -27.19 -40.88
C SER A 110 5.91 -27.00 -41.44
N HIS A 111 5.59 -25.82 -41.99
CA HIS A 111 4.25 -25.49 -42.46
C HIS A 111 3.86 -26.20 -43.78
N ARG A 112 4.84 -26.78 -44.50
CA ARG A 112 4.62 -27.45 -45.80
C ARG A 112 4.28 -28.94 -45.72
N GLU A 113 4.46 -29.58 -44.57
CA GLU A 113 4.16 -31.02 -44.41
C GLU A 113 2.73 -31.30 -43.92
N ASN A 114 2.02 -30.28 -43.42
CA ASN A 114 0.69 -30.41 -42.82
C ASN A 114 -0.39 -29.55 -43.52
N GLU A 115 -0.39 -29.46 -44.85
CA GLU A 115 -1.56 -28.98 -45.59
C GLU A 115 -2.63 -30.09 -45.69
N THR A 116 -3.23 -30.46 -44.54
CA THR A 116 -4.51 -31.19 -44.49
C THR A 116 -5.13 -31.20 -43.09
N ILE A 117 -5.10 -30.10 -42.32
CA ILE A 117 -6.01 -29.95 -41.17
C ILE A 117 -6.53 -28.51 -41.12
N PRO A 118 -7.86 -28.28 -41.15
CA PRO A 118 -8.44 -26.95 -41.00
C PRO A 118 -8.04 -26.34 -39.65
N GLN A 119 -7.82 -25.03 -39.66
CA GLN A 119 -7.73 -24.19 -38.48
C GLN A 119 -8.83 -24.60 -37.48
N GLN A 120 -8.44 -25.19 -36.36
CA GLN A 120 -9.33 -25.30 -35.22
C GLN A 120 -9.53 -23.89 -34.67
N PRO A 121 -10.78 -23.47 -34.41
CA PRO A 121 -11.03 -22.18 -33.80
C PRO A 121 -10.44 -22.22 -32.39
N ALA A 122 -9.49 -21.32 -32.13
CA ALA A 122 -9.14 -20.99 -30.75
C ALA A 122 -10.42 -20.46 -30.10
N ASP A 123 -10.72 -20.95 -28.90
CA ASP A 123 -11.86 -20.51 -28.09
C ASP A 123 -12.03 -19.00 -28.14
N THR A 124 -13.12 -18.56 -28.77
CA THR A 124 -13.62 -17.19 -28.76
C THR A 124 -14.13 -16.87 -27.36
N ARG A 125 -13.26 -16.38 -26.48
CA ARG A 125 -13.66 -15.73 -25.22
C ARG A 125 -12.88 -14.46 -24.85
N ASP A 126 -12.03 -13.93 -25.74
CA ASP A 126 -11.26 -12.71 -25.48
C ASP A 126 -11.38 -11.70 -26.65
N GLU A 127 -12.59 -11.42 -27.16
CA GLU A 127 -12.80 -10.49 -28.30
C GLU A 127 -13.07 -9.03 -27.93
N GLU A 128 -13.00 -8.61 -26.65
CA GLU A 128 -13.50 -7.27 -26.29
C GLU A 128 -12.46 -6.15 -26.17
N HIS A 129 -11.15 -6.40 -26.24
CA HIS A 129 -10.15 -5.32 -26.08
C HIS A 129 -8.92 -5.50 -26.99
N GLN A 130 -9.09 -5.44 -28.32
CA GLN A 130 -7.94 -5.34 -29.24
C GLN A 130 -7.38 -3.91 -29.23
N GLY A 131 -6.49 -3.64 -28.26
CA GLY A 131 -5.75 -2.38 -28.18
C GLY A 131 -4.79 -2.17 -29.36
N ARG A 132 -4.41 -0.92 -29.61
CA ARG A 132 -3.53 -0.46 -30.71
C ARG A 132 -2.19 -1.20 -30.80
N PHE A 133 -1.69 -1.76 -29.69
CA PHE A 133 -0.42 -2.51 -29.67
C PHE A 133 -0.57 -4.02 -29.94
N SER A 134 -1.78 -4.53 -30.17
CA SER A 134 -2.02 -5.94 -30.53
C SER A 134 -1.19 -6.39 -31.74
N LEU A 135 -0.88 -5.47 -32.66
CA LEU A 135 -0.07 -5.69 -33.86
C LEU A 135 1.43 -5.81 -33.61
N ALA A 136 1.92 -5.38 -32.45
CA ALA A 136 3.34 -5.37 -32.13
C ALA A 136 3.92 -6.80 -32.10
N PHE A 137 3.16 -7.78 -31.60
CA PHE A 137 3.64 -9.15 -31.44
C PHE A 137 3.03 -10.13 -32.45
N SER A 138 3.85 -11.06 -32.96
CA SER A 138 3.46 -12.03 -33.99
C SER A 138 2.47 -13.10 -33.53
N ASP A 139 2.16 -13.16 -32.25
CA ASP A 139 1.23 -14.09 -31.60
C ASP A 139 -0.16 -13.49 -31.31
N THR A 140 -0.39 -12.21 -31.65
CA THR A 140 -1.71 -11.57 -31.62
C THR A 140 -2.12 -11.21 -33.05
N GLU A 141 -3.17 -11.87 -33.56
CA GLU A 141 -3.81 -11.53 -34.83
C GLU A 141 -5.00 -10.61 -34.52
N GLY A 142 -4.83 -9.30 -34.76
CA GLY A 142 -5.88 -8.31 -34.55
C GLY A 142 -5.88 -7.25 -35.64
N SER A 143 -7.07 -6.72 -35.92
CA SER A 143 -7.34 -5.70 -36.94
C SER A 143 -6.96 -4.31 -36.43
N LEU A 144 -6.52 -3.43 -37.34
CA LEU A 144 -6.33 -2.00 -37.04
C LEU A 144 -7.70 -1.34 -36.90
N GLU A 145 -8.08 -0.94 -35.70
CA GLU A 145 -9.08 0.12 -35.52
C GLU A 145 -8.42 1.31 -34.82
N GLU A 146 -8.57 2.48 -35.44
CA GLU A 146 -8.07 3.76 -34.94
C GLU A 146 -8.97 4.21 -33.79
N GLY A 147 -8.60 3.86 -32.55
CA GLY A 147 -9.23 4.41 -31.35
C GLY A 147 -8.70 5.82 -31.07
N GLU A 148 -9.53 6.84 -31.33
CA GLU A 148 -9.35 8.18 -30.77
C GLU A 148 -9.86 8.19 -29.33
N GLU A 149 -9.02 8.52 -28.35
CA GLU A 149 -9.49 8.91 -27.03
C GLU A 149 -8.85 10.22 -26.55
N SER A 150 -9.75 11.12 -26.15
CA SER A 150 -9.50 12.43 -25.61
C SER A 150 -9.66 12.40 -24.09
N GLY A 151 -8.55 12.56 -23.36
CA GLY A 151 -8.52 12.89 -21.95
C GLY A 151 -7.55 14.06 -21.74
N GLU A 152 -8.02 15.12 -21.08
CA GLU A 152 -7.19 16.27 -20.73
C GLU A 152 -6.64 16.05 -19.32
N ASP A 153 -5.32 15.90 -19.17
CA ASP A 153 -4.60 16.35 -17.97
C ASP A 153 -3.07 16.46 -18.19
N SER A 154 -2.42 17.14 -17.25
CA SER A 154 -1.20 17.95 -17.39
C SER A 154 0.14 17.24 -17.70
N ASP A 155 0.20 15.93 -17.96
CA ASP A 155 1.44 15.18 -18.31
C ASP A 155 1.62 14.92 -19.82
N ARG A 156 0.79 15.59 -20.63
CA ARG A 156 0.59 15.38 -22.07
C ARG A 156 1.85 15.43 -22.95
N GLU A 157 2.85 16.24 -22.63
CA GLU A 157 3.97 16.49 -23.56
C GLU A 157 4.87 15.26 -23.79
N ASP A 158 5.22 14.53 -22.72
CA ASP A 158 6.08 13.34 -22.81
C ASP A 158 5.31 12.17 -23.45
N TRP A 159 4.01 12.02 -23.15
CA TRP A 159 3.13 11.04 -23.80
C TRP A 159 2.89 11.37 -25.27
N GLU A 160 2.63 12.61 -25.64
CA GLU A 160 2.46 13.02 -27.05
C GLU A 160 3.72 12.78 -27.86
N ARG A 161 4.89 13.10 -27.29
CA ARG A 161 6.19 12.83 -27.92
C ARG A 161 6.40 11.32 -28.11
N PHE A 162 6.06 10.52 -27.12
CA PHE A 162 6.12 9.06 -27.22
C PHE A 162 5.13 8.53 -28.27
N ASN A 163 3.88 8.98 -28.22
CA ASN A 163 2.78 8.57 -29.10
C ASN A 163 3.08 8.88 -30.59
N GLY A 164 3.75 10.00 -30.86
CA GLY A 164 4.26 10.30 -32.20
C GLY A 164 5.26 9.25 -32.71
N GLY A 165 6.17 8.79 -31.85
CA GLY A 165 7.13 7.72 -32.16
C GLY A 165 6.52 6.33 -32.25
N VAL A 166 5.44 6.06 -31.50
CA VAL A 166 4.72 4.77 -31.51
C VAL A 166 4.18 4.44 -32.90
N ASN A 167 3.61 5.40 -33.62
CA ASN A 167 3.08 5.16 -34.97
C ASN A 167 4.19 4.75 -35.95
N GLU A 168 5.33 5.43 -35.91
CA GLU A 168 6.48 5.07 -36.74
C GLU A 168 7.00 3.66 -36.40
N PHE A 169 7.06 3.33 -35.10
CA PHE A 169 7.44 2.00 -34.64
C PHE A 169 6.47 0.92 -35.15
N LEU A 170 5.15 1.14 -35.01
CA LEU A 170 4.13 0.18 -35.46
C LEU A 170 4.19 -0.04 -36.97
N LEU A 171 4.38 1.02 -37.77
CA LEU A 171 4.57 0.90 -39.22
C LEU A 171 5.79 0.04 -39.55
N LYS A 172 6.93 0.25 -38.88
CA LYS A 172 8.13 -0.59 -39.05
C LYS A 172 7.87 -2.05 -38.68
N VAL A 173 7.08 -2.32 -37.63
CA VAL A 173 6.69 -3.69 -37.24
C VAL A 173 5.81 -4.34 -38.31
N ILE A 174 4.85 -3.59 -38.86
CA ILE A 174 3.97 -4.05 -39.95
C ILE A 174 4.79 -4.36 -41.20
N ASP A 175 5.69 -3.47 -41.60
CA ASP A 175 6.59 -3.67 -42.74
C ASP A 175 7.44 -4.92 -42.56
N ARG A 176 8.06 -5.10 -41.39
CA ARG A 176 8.79 -6.33 -41.06
C ARG A 176 7.90 -7.57 -41.13
N ARG A 177 6.64 -7.49 -40.68
CA ARG A 177 5.68 -8.60 -40.74
C ARG A 177 5.30 -8.95 -42.19
N VAL A 178 5.09 -7.95 -43.04
CA VAL A 178 4.83 -8.14 -44.48
C VAL A 178 6.06 -8.73 -45.16
N GLN A 179 7.25 -8.23 -44.83
CA GLN A 179 8.51 -8.74 -45.35
C GLN A 179 8.71 -10.20 -44.95
N ARG A 180 8.48 -10.56 -43.68
CA ARG A 180 8.50 -11.95 -43.21
C ARG A 180 7.54 -12.83 -43.99
N ARG A 181 6.32 -12.38 -44.30
CA ARG A 181 5.35 -13.14 -45.11
C ARG A 181 5.84 -13.38 -46.55
N LYS A 182 6.36 -12.34 -47.21
CA LYS A 182 6.92 -12.46 -48.57
C LYS A 182 8.19 -13.32 -48.61
N GLU A 183 9.06 -13.16 -47.63
CA GLU A 183 10.30 -13.93 -47.50
C GLU A 183 10.06 -15.38 -47.06
N GLN A 184 8.96 -15.64 -46.35
CA GLN A 184 8.53 -17.00 -46.02
C GLN A 184 8.15 -17.79 -47.28
N GLU A 185 7.60 -17.12 -48.30
CA GLU A 185 7.40 -17.73 -49.63
C GLU A 185 8.74 -18.03 -50.33
N ASN A 186 9.73 -17.15 -50.15
CA ASN A 186 11.06 -17.26 -50.76
C ASN A 186 12.10 -18.08 -49.96
N ARG A 187 11.72 -18.60 -48.77
CA ARG A 187 12.53 -19.44 -47.85
C ARG A 187 13.77 -18.78 -47.22
N GLU A 188 14.05 -17.52 -47.49
CA GLU A 188 15.17 -16.79 -46.90
C GLU A 188 14.65 -15.59 -46.12
N ILE A 189 14.53 -15.75 -44.79
CA ILE A 189 14.23 -14.64 -43.90
C ILE A 189 15.53 -13.88 -43.63
N LEU A 190 15.53 -12.59 -43.95
CA LEU A 190 16.64 -11.67 -43.71
C LEU A 190 16.67 -11.21 -42.25
N PRO A 191 17.86 -10.94 -41.67
CA PRO A 191 17.97 -10.39 -40.31
C PRO A 191 17.20 -9.07 -40.13
N SER A 192 17.13 -8.23 -41.17
CA SER A 192 16.37 -6.97 -41.17
C SER A 192 14.86 -7.15 -40.98
N ALA A 193 14.33 -8.36 -41.22
CA ALA A 193 12.93 -8.68 -41.02
C ALA A 193 12.61 -9.02 -39.55
N ILE A 194 13.61 -9.10 -38.66
CA ILE A 194 13.43 -9.37 -37.22
C ILE A 194 13.67 -8.08 -36.46
N GLY A 195 12.60 -7.53 -35.89
CA GLY A 195 12.72 -6.39 -34.99
C GLY A 195 12.75 -6.80 -33.52
N ILE A 196 12.92 -5.78 -32.69
CA ILE A 196 12.98 -5.91 -31.24
C ILE A 196 11.70 -6.55 -30.65
N GLU A 197 10.56 -6.40 -31.33
CA GLU A 197 9.27 -7.02 -30.98
C GLU A 197 9.31 -8.55 -30.99
N SER A 198 10.23 -9.14 -31.74
CA SER A 198 10.42 -10.60 -31.79
C SER A 198 11.45 -11.11 -30.78
N ARG A 199 12.25 -10.21 -30.19
CA ARG A 199 13.35 -10.56 -29.28
C ARG A 199 12.99 -10.39 -27.80
N ILE A 200 12.17 -9.40 -27.45
CA ILE A 200 11.71 -9.19 -26.07
C ILE A 200 10.65 -10.25 -25.74
N VAL A 201 10.83 -10.94 -24.61
CA VAL A 201 9.93 -12.03 -24.18
C VAL A 201 9.24 -11.77 -22.85
N ALA A 202 9.84 -10.98 -21.97
CA ALA A 202 9.27 -10.62 -20.68
C ALA A 202 9.88 -9.31 -20.18
N ALA A 203 9.13 -8.59 -19.34
CA ALA A 203 9.58 -7.39 -18.66
C ALA A 203 9.04 -7.33 -17.22
N ALA A 204 9.82 -6.74 -16.32
CA ALA A 204 9.40 -6.40 -14.96
C ALA A 204 9.83 -4.96 -14.63
N THR A 205 8.91 -4.12 -14.22
CA THR A 205 9.14 -2.72 -13.85
C THR A 205 8.91 -2.56 -12.35
N TYR A 206 9.91 -2.02 -11.66
CA TYR A 206 9.88 -1.84 -10.21
C TYR A 206 10.43 -0.48 -9.79
N GLU A 207 10.07 -0.05 -8.59
CA GLU A 207 10.52 1.20 -7.99
C GLU A 207 10.97 0.96 -6.55
N LEU A 208 12.08 1.59 -6.13
CA LEU A 208 12.54 1.55 -4.75
C LEU A 208 12.04 2.78 -3.99
N LYS A 209 11.04 2.58 -3.14
CA LYS A 209 10.43 3.62 -2.30
C LYS A 209 10.92 3.53 -0.85
N ARG A 210 10.76 4.60 -0.09
CA ARG A 210 11.07 4.64 1.34
C ARG A 210 9.82 5.00 2.14
N LEU A 211 9.50 4.21 3.16
CA LEU A 211 8.43 4.50 4.12
C LEU A 211 8.77 5.71 4.99
N LYS A 212 7.72 6.31 5.57
CA LYS A 212 7.86 7.29 6.65
C LYS A 212 8.58 6.71 7.88
N SER A 213 8.50 5.39 8.09
CA SER A 213 9.25 4.66 9.11
C SER A 213 10.76 4.59 8.86
N GLY A 214 11.22 4.92 7.64
CA GLY A 214 12.61 4.85 7.22
C GLY A 214 12.98 3.56 6.46
N GLU A 215 12.10 2.55 6.45
CA GLU A 215 12.29 1.28 5.75
C GLU A 215 12.25 1.44 4.24
N LYS A 216 13.06 0.65 3.54
CA LYS A 216 13.16 0.62 2.08
C LYS A 216 12.28 -0.47 1.52
N VAL A 217 11.38 -0.11 0.63
CA VAL A 217 10.44 -1.03 0.00
C VAL A 217 10.62 -1.03 -1.49
N LEU A 218 10.79 -2.23 -2.03
CA LEU A 218 10.83 -2.46 -3.47
C LEU A 218 9.39 -2.73 -3.94
N GLN A 219 8.79 -1.84 -4.70
CA GLN A 219 7.45 -2.02 -5.26
C GLN A 219 7.58 -2.55 -6.69
N LEU A 220 7.07 -3.75 -6.95
CA LEU A 220 6.88 -4.26 -8.30
C LEU A 220 5.60 -3.63 -8.87
N ALA A 221 5.76 -2.75 -9.86
CA ALA A 221 4.66 -2.03 -10.48
C ALA A 221 4.02 -2.86 -11.60
N LEU A 222 4.83 -3.36 -12.55
CA LEU A 222 4.33 -4.14 -13.69
C LEU A 222 5.18 -5.40 -13.89
N LEU A 223 4.54 -6.52 -14.19
CA LEU A 223 5.20 -7.77 -14.56
C LEU A 223 4.44 -8.43 -15.69
N SER A 224 5.10 -8.69 -16.82
CA SER A 224 4.46 -9.36 -17.95
C SER A 224 5.39 -10.34 -18.66
N THR A 225 4.78 -11.39 -19.17
CA THR A 225 5.43 -12.38 -20.04
C THR A 225 4.58 -12.58 -21.28
N ARG A 226 5.23 -12.58 -22.44
CA ARG A 226 4.57 -12.75 -23.73
C ARG A 226 3.83 -14.10 -23.78
N LYS A 227 2.62 -14.09 -24.36
CA LYS A 227 1.66 -15.22 -24.33
C LYS A 227 2.31 -16.55 -24.72
N ARG A 228 3.09 -16.58 -25.81
CA ARG A 228 3.82 -17.79 -26.25
C ARG A 228 4.71 -18.44 -25.20
N TYR A 229 5.31 -17.66 -24.30
CA TYR A 229 6.29 -18.16 -23.34
C TYR A 229 5.76 -18.27 -21.90
N ARG A 230 4.46 -18.09 -21.70
CA ARG A 230 3.83 -18.32 -20.40
C ARG A 230 4.03 -19.78 -19.97
N GLY A 231 4.33 -19.98 -18.69
CA GLY A 231 4.63 -21.31 -18.14
C GLY A 231 6.04 -21.84 -18.41
N CYS A 232 6.93 -21.08 -19.06
CA CYS A 232 8.35 -21.46 -19.21
C CYS A 232 9.21 -21.05 -17.99
N GLY A 233 8.61 -20.47 -16.95
CA GLY A 233 9.32 -20.04 -15.73
C GLY A 233 9.93 -18.64 -15.76
N MET A 234 9.72 -17.86 -16.83
CA MET A 234 10.31 -16.52 -16.95
C MET A 234 9.82 -15.51 -15.92
N GLY A 235 8.53 -15.52 -15.57
CA GLY A 235 8.01 -14.65 -14.51
C GLY A 235 8.64 -14.98 -13.15
N ARG A 236 8.82 -16.26 -12.84
CA ARG A 236 9.51 -16.70 -11.62
C ARG A 236 10.98 -16.27 -11.62
N TYR A 237 11.67 -16.39 -12.75
CA TYR A 237 13.05 -15.93 -12.89
C TYR A 237 13.19 -14.42 -12.67
N LEU A 238 12.28 -13.60 -13.23
CA LEU A 238 12.25 -12.16 -12.98
C LEU A 238 12.06 -11.85 -11.49
N LEU A 239 11.16 -12.56 -10.80
CA LEU A 239 11.01 -12.41 -9.35
C LEU A 239 12.26 -12.85 -8.57
N GLU A 240 12.93 -13.93 -8.99
CA GLU A 240 14.19 -14.36 -8.37
C GLU A 240 15.30 -13.31 -8.56
N LEU A 241 15.35 -12.63 -9.70
CA LEU A 241 16.27 -11.48 -9.91
C LEU A 241 15.91 -10.30 -9.02
N LEU A 242 14.62 -9.99 -8.85
CA LEU A 242 14.17 -8.91 -7.95
C LEU A 242 14.45 -9.23 -6.48
N LYS A 243 14.48 -10.53 -6.13
CA LYS A 243 14.84 -10.99 -4.80
C LYS A 243 16.32 -10.90 -4.48
N ASP A 244 17.17 -10.74 -5.49
CA ASP A 244 18.60 -10.62 -5.31
C ASP A 244 18.98 -9.16 -5.01
N HIS A 245 19.40 -8.90 -3.77
CA HIS A 245 19.84 -7.57 -3.32
C HIS A 245 21.05 -7.04 -4.09
N SER A 246 21.80 -7.89 -4.78
CA SER A 246 22.88 -7.43 -5.67
C SER A 246 22.36 -6.74 -6.93
N VAL A 247 21.14 -7.07 -7.36
CA VAL A 247 20.50 -6.53 -8.57
C VAL A 247 19.68 -5.29 -8.26
N CYS A 248 18.83 -5.34 -7.22
CA CYS A 248 17.88 -4.28 -6.87
C CYS A 248 18.36 -3.37 -5.73
N GLY A 249 19.50 -3.69 -5.12
CA GLY A 249 20.00 -3.00 -3.93
C GLY A 249 19.38 -3.50 -2.64
N SER A 250 19.78 -2.90 -1.52
CA SER A 250 19.26 -3.26 -0.20
C SER A 250 17.79 -2.83 -0.04
N TYR A 251 16.88 -3.77 0.23
CA TYR A 251 15.48 -3.48 0.55
C TYR A 251 15.00 -4.37 1.72
N ASP A 252 14.02 -3.89 2.47
CA ASP A 252 13.46 -4.52 3.67
C ASP A 252 12.20 -5.35 3.35
N ALA A 253 11.44 -4.96 2.33
CA ALA A 253 10.30 -5.73 1.81
C ALA A 253 10.12 -5.50 0.30
N LEU A 254 9.61 -6.52 -0.39
CA LEU A 254 9.19 -6.46 -1.79
C LEU A 254 7.67 -6.54 -1.85
N LEU A 255 7.02 -5.51 -2.39
CA LEU A 255 5.57 -5.41 -2.52
C LEU A 255 5.14 -5.66 -3.95
N VAL A 256 3.96 -6.27 -4.09
CA VAL A 256 3.27 -6.43 -5.36
C VAL A 256 1.77 -6.25 -5.16
N HIS A 257 1.12 -5.66 -6.14
CA HIS A 257 -0.33 -5.69 -6.29
C HIS A 257 -0.67 -6.77 -7.30
N ALA A 258 -1.28 -7.85 -6.81
CA ALA A 258 -1.59 -9.02 -7.60
C ALA A 258 -3.06 -9.01 -8.00
N ASP A 259 -3.35 -9.22 -9.29
CA ASP A 259 -4.71 -9.53 -9.74
C ASP A 259 -5.16 -10.86 -9.17
N ARG A 260 -6.49 -11.08 -9.11
CA ARG A 260 -7.11 -12.30 -8.56
C ARG A 260 -6.51 -13.58 -9.14
N ASP A 261 -6.21 -13.59 -10.43
CA ASP A 261 -5.64 -14.76 -11.13
C ASP A 261 -4.14 -14.95 -10.87
N ALA A 262 -3.44 -13.90 -10.44
CA ALA A 262 -2.01 -13.90 -10.19
C ALA A 262 -1.63 -14.18 -8.73
N VAL A 263 -2.57 -14.10 -7.78
CA VAL A 263 -2.34 -14.33 -6.34
C VAL A 263 -1.65 -15.68 -6.10
N GLU A 264 -2.14 -16.76 -6.71
CA GLU A 264 -1.53 -18.09 -6.55
C GLU A 264 -0.09 -18.14 -7.07
N PHE A 265 0.20 -17.42 -8.16
CA PHE A 265 1.53 -17.37 -8.74
C PHE A 265 2.52 -16.69 -7.78
N PHE A 266 2.14 -15.55 -7.19
CA PHE A 266 2.96 -14.84 -6.21
C PHE A 266 3.09 -15.63 -4.90
N ALA A 267 2.02 -16.28 -4.43
CA ALA A 267 2.06 -17.16 -3.26
C ALA A 267 3.06 -18.32 -3.44
N ARG A 268 3.08 -18.96 -4.62
CA ARG A 268 4.09 -19.99 -4.95
C ARG A 268 5.51 -19.44 -5.05
N CYS A 269 5.65 -18.14 -5.28
CA CYS A 269 6.91 -17.43 -5.21
C CYS A 269 7.23 -16.92 -3.80
N GLY A 270 6.48 -17.31 -2.76
CA GLY A 270 6.78 -16.98 -1.36
C GLY A 270 6.30 -15.60 -0.91
N PHE A 271 5.40 -14.95 -1.66
CA PHE A 271 4.71 -13.76 -1.19
C PHE A 271 3.58 -14.14 -0.22
N SER A 272 3.34 -13.30 0.78
CA SER A 272 2.29 -13.43 1.77
C SER A 272 1.15 -12.45 1.49
N ASP A 273 -0.07 -12.96 1.57
CA ASP A 273 -1.33 -12.21 1.48
C ASP A 273 -1.90 -11.83 2.87
N ASP A 274 -1.12 -11.98 3.94
CA ASP A 274 -1.55 -11.65 5.30
C ASP A 274 -1.92 -10.16 5.44
N ILE A 275 -3.21 -9.92 5.71
CA ILE A 275 -3.81 -8.58 5.83
C ILE A 275 -3.12 -7.74 6.92
N ILE A 276 -2.76 -8.33 8.05
CA ILE A 276 -2.15 -7.60 9.17
C ILE A 276 -0.73 -7.18 8.77
N LEU A 277 0.03 -8.09 8.17
CA LEU A 277 1.37 -7.78 7.71
C LEU A 277 1.35 -6.70 6.61
N ASN A 278 0.46 -6.85 5.63
CA ASN A 278 0.35 -5.96 4.49
C ASN A 278 -0.21 -4.58 4.89
N SER A 279 -1.00 -4.48 5.97
CA SER A 279 -1.51 -3.20 6.50
C SER A 279 -0.40 -2.20 6.87
N LYS A 280 0.81 -2.69 7.18
CA LYS A 280 2.00 -1.84 7.42
C LYS A 280 2.38 -1.01 6.18
N PHE A 281 2.04 -1.52 5.01
CA PHE A 281 2.35 -0.95 3.71
C PHE A 281 1.16 -0.23 3.08
N SER A 282 0.11 0.08 3.83
CA SER A 282 -1.11 0.76 3.35
C SER A 282 -0.83 2.10 2.67
N GLN A 283 0.29 2.76 2.97
CA GLN A 283 0.74 3.96 2.26
C GLN A 283 1.15 3.71 0.79
N PHE A 284 1.27 2.46 0.36
CA PHE A 284 1.51 2.02 -1.02
C PHE A 284 0.29 1.30 -1.59
N GLU A 285 -0.89 1.44 -0.98
CA GLU A 285 -2.13 1.14 -1.66
C GLU A 285 -2.17 1.98 -2.94
N ASP A 286 -2.37 1.29 -4.04
CA ASP A 286 -2.34 1.84 -5.38
C ASP A 286 -3.78 1.97 -5.87
N ASP A 287 -4.02 2.79 -6.88
CA ASP A 287 -5.38 3.08 -7.36
C ASP A 287 -5.99 1.92 -8.18
N TRP A 288 -5.28 0.78 -8.29
CA TRP A 288 -5.73 -0.41 -9.02
C TRP A 288 -6.93 -1.08 -8.34
N THR A 289 -8.05 -1.10 -9.06
CA THR A 289 -9.23 -1.83 -8.61
C THR A 289 -9.02 -3.35 -8.70
N ASN A 290 -9.66 -4.12 -7.82
CA ASN A 290 -9.62 -5.60 -7.81
C ASN A 290 -8.25 -6.26 -7.58
N THR A 291 -7.25 -5.51 -7.11
CA THR A 291 -5.93 -6.05 -6.77
C THR A 291 -5.85 -6.47 -5.29
N GLN A 292 -4.96 -7.41 -5.00
CA GLN A 292 -4.60 -7.82 -3.66
C GLN A 292 -3.12 -7.51 -3.41
N MET A 293 -2.84 -6.67 -2.42
CA MET A 293 -1.48 -6.39 -1.99
C MET A 293 -0.88 -7.65 -1.34
N MET A 294 0.32 -8.03 -1.80
CA MET A 294 1.11 -9.11 -1.22
C MET A 294 2.53 -8.62 -0.96
N CYS A 295 3.17 -9.13 0.08
CA CYS A 295 4.55 -8.79 0.41
C CYS A 295 5.47 -10.01 0.48
N TYR A 296 6.73 -9.82 0.09
CA TYR A 296 7.82 -10.75 0.32
C TYR A 296 8.83 -10.10 1.25
N LEU A 297 9.17 -10.80 2.33
CA LEU A 297 10.20 -10.38 3.27
C LEU A 297 11.48 -11.17 2.98
N PRO A 298 12.59 -10.49 2.62
CA PRO A 298 13.86 -11.16 2.41
C PRO A 298 14.41 -11.73 3.71
N ALA A 299 15.23 -12.78 3.60
CA ALA A 299 15.92 -13.36 4.74
C ALA A 299 16.90 -12.35 5.36
N PHE A 300 17.07 -12.41 6.69
CA PHE A 300 18.00 -11.54 7.42
C PHE A 300 19.45 -11.66 6.93
N SER A 301 19.85 -12.82 6.40
CA SER A 301 21.19 -13.11 5.90
C SER A 301 21.26 -13.01 4.37
N SER A 302 21.10 -11.81 3.82
CA SER A 302 21.30 -11.55 2.39
C SER A 302 22.80 -11.45 1.99
N GLY A 303 23.74 -11.66 2.92
CA GLY A 303 25.18 -11.71 2.63
C GLY A 303 25.63 -13.13 2.32
N LYS A 304 26.34 -13.35 1.20
CA LYS A 304 26.92 -14.66 0.80
C LYS A 304 28.04 -15.18 1.72
N ASP A 305 28.32 -14.53 2.85
CA ASP A 305 29.42 -14.91 3.74
C ASP A 305 28.90 -15.50 5.05
N GLY A 306 28.86 -16.83 5.09
CA GLY A 306 28.68 -17.59 6.31
C GLY A 306 28.70 -19.09 6.04
N PRO A 307 29.73 -19.84 6.46
CA PRO A 307 29.70 -21.29 6.40
C PRO A 307 28.76 -21.79 7.51
N THR A 308 27.46 -21.89 7.24
CA THR A 308 26.51 -22.57 8.14
C THR A 308 26.62 -24.08 7.98
N SER A 309 27.83 -24.62 8.13
CA SER A 309 28.05 -26.03 8.41
C SER A 309 27.99 -26.23 9.93
N GLY A 310 26.83 -26.60 10.45
CA GLY A 310 26.75 -27.07 11.85
C GLY A 310 25.37 -27.17 12.50
N LEU A 311 24.35 -26.45 12.02
CA LEU A 311 23.02 -26.49 12.63
C LEU A 311 22.02 -27.15 11.67
N SER A 312 21.92 -28.48 11.78
CA SER A 312 20.81 -29.27 11.25
C SER A 312 19.56 -28.99 12.09
N LEU A 313 19.03 -27.77 12.03
CA LEU A 313 17.69 -27.49 12.54
C LEU A 313 16.69 -28.15 11.59
N ASN A 314 15.78 -28.93 12.14
CA ASN A 314 14.73 -29.57 11.35
C ASN A 314 13.77 -28.47 10.86
N LEU A 315 13.90 -28.07 9.60
CA LEU A 315 13.12 -26.97 9.01
C LEU A 315 11.61 -27.20 9.18
N SER A 316 11.15 -28.44 9.09
CA SER A 316 9.72 -28.75 9.28
C SER A 316 9.24 -28.52 10.72
N GLU A 317 10.10 -28.73 11.72
CA GLU A 317 9.75 -28.44 13.12
C GLU A 317 9.69 -26.94 13.36
N LEU A 318 10.63 -26.18 12.79
CA LEU A 318 10.62 -24.72 12.85
C LEU A 318 9.40 -24.13 12.15
N GLU A 319 9.05 -24.64 10.97
CA GLU A 319 7.85 -24.23 10.22
C GLU A 319 6.58 -24.51 11.03
N LEU A 320 6.47 -25.68 11.66
CA LEU A 320 5.34 -26.02 12.51
C LEU A 320 5.28 -25.11 13.75
N GLU A 321 6.43 -24.82 14.37
CA GLU A 321 6.49 -23.93 15.53
C GLU A 321 6.08 -22.50 15.13
N MET A 322 6.58 -21.99 14.01
CA MET A 322 6.21 -20.69 13.44
C MET A 322 4.70 -20.60 13.19
N GLU A 323 4.09 -21.65 12.62
CA GLU A 323 2.64 -21.67 12.40
C GLU A 323 1.86 -21.68 13.72
N LEU A 324 2.33 -22.44 14.72
CA LEU A 324 1.74 -22.42 16.05
C LEU A 324 1.84 -21.03 16.70
N TRP A 325 2.98 -20.36 16.57
CA TRP A 325 3.19 -18.98 17.04
C TRP A 325 2.27 -18.00 16.32
N ARG A 326 2.07 -18.17 15.02
CA ARG A 326 1.14 -17.36 14.23
C ARG A 326 -0.30 -17.50 14.76
N VAL A 327 -0.77 -18.74 14.95
CA VAL A 327 -2.11 -19.02 15.49
C VAL A 327 -2.27 -18.46 16.91
N LYS A 328 -1.29 -18.65 17.79
CA LYS A 328 -1.31 -18.10 19.16
C LYS A 328 -1.34 -16.58 19.17
N SER A 329 -0.54 -15.94 18.33
CA SER A 329 -0.47 -14.49 18.22
C SER A 329 -1.79 -13.92 17.67
N LEU A 330 -2.39 -14.58 16.67
CA LEU A 330 -3.70 -14.21 16.16
C LEU A 330 -4.79 -14.32 17.23
N ALA A 331 -4.80 -15.41 18.00
CA ALA A 331 -5.76 -15.58 19.11
C ALA A 331 -5.59 -14.50 20.19
N ALA A 332 -4.35 -14.15 20.53
CA ALA A 332 -4.05 -13.07 21.47
C ALA A 332 -4.51 -11.70 20.95
N TYR A 333 -4.24 -11.40 19.67
CA TYR A 333 -4.72 -10.18 19.03
C TYR A 333 -6.24 -10.10 19.00
N GLN A 334 -6.93 -11.18 18.65
CA GLN A 334 -8.40 -11.25 18.66
C GLN A 334 -8.97 -11.00 20.07
N ALA A 335 -8.37 -11.60 21.10
CA ALA A 335 -8.78 -11.38 22.49
C ALA A 335 -8.60 -9.92 22.92
N GLN A 336 -7.46 -9.31 22.54
CA GLN A 336 -7.19 -7.88 22.81
C GLN A 336 -8.20 -6.97 22.08
N ALA A 337 -8.45 -7.21 20.80
CA ALA A 337 -9.40 -6.43 20.00
C ALA A 337 -10.81 -6.50 20.60
N VAL A 338 -11.30 -7.71 20.95
CA VAL A 338 -12.62 -7.87 21.60
C VAL A 338 -12.69 -7.13 22.92
N CYS A 339 -11.65 -7.19 23.75
CA CYS A 339 -11.59 -6.46 25.02
C CYS A 339 -11.65 -4.95 24.79
N MET A 340 -10.85 -4.42 23.86
CA MET A 340 -10.84 -3.00 23.52
C MET A 340 -12.21 -2.52 23.02
N THR A 341 -12.84 -3.27 22.10
CA THR A 341 -14.18 -2.92 21.60
C THR A 341 -15.22 -2.91 22.73
N ARG A 342 -15.19 -3.89 23.63
CA ARG A 342 -16.09 -3.92 24.79
C ARG A 342 -15.85 -2.74 25.73
N LEU A 343 -14.59 -2.41 26.03
CA LEU A 343 -14.27 -1.25 26.86
C LEU A 343 -14.78 0.05 26.24
N VAL A 344 -14.66 0.23 24.92
CA VAL A 344 -15.22 1.40 24.23
C VAL A 344 -16.74 1.47 24.37
N GLN A 345 -17.43 0.34 24.23
CA GLN A 345 -18.88 0.26 24.42
C GLN A 345 -19.30 0.53 25.88
N GLU A 346 -18.57 0.01 26.85
CA GLU A 346 -18.80 0.27 28.28
C GLU A 346 -18.58 1.75 28.60
N VAL A 347 -17.50 2.37 28.11
CA VAL A 347 -17.26 3.81 28.28
C VAL A 347 -18.39 4.63 27.65
N ALA A 348 -18.86 4.25 26.46
CA ALA A 348 -19.99 4.92 25.83
C ALA A 348 -21.28 4.79 26.67
N THR A 349 -21.53 3.63 27.26
CA THR A 349 -22.69 3.36 28.11
C THR A 349 -22.62 4.13 29.42
N LEU A 350 -21.46 4.10 30.09
CA LEU A 350 -21.20 4.87 31.31
C LEU A 350 -21.34 6.37 31.08
N ARG A 351 -20.85 6.88 29.93
CA ARG A 351 -21.07 8.29 29.55
C ARG A 351 -22.55 8.64 29.43
N LYS A 352 -23.36 7.77 28.81
CA LYS A 352 -24.82 7.96 28.73
C LYS A 352 -25.47 7.95 30.11
N GLN A 353 -25.06 7.03 30.99
CA GLN A 353 -25.57 6.96 32.36
C GLN A 353 -25.20 8.21 33.17
N LEU A 354 -23.97 8.70 33.06
CA LEU A 354 -23.53 9.93 33.72
C LEU A 354 -24.34 11.15 33.28
N VAL A 355 -24.65 11.26 31.98
CA VAL A 355 -25.53 12.34 31.48
C VAL A 355 -26.92 12.24 32.09
N SER A 356 -27.52 11.04 32.09
CA SER A 356 -28.85 10.83 32.70
C SER A 356 -28.87 11.10 34.21
N GLN A 357 -27.83 10.67 34.94
CA GLN A 357 -27.70 10.98 36.37
C GLN A 357 -27.54 12.48 36.63
N ARG A 358 -26.82 13.19 35.75
CA ARG A 358 -26.69 14.65 35.85
C ARG A 358 -28.03 15.35 35.65
N GLU A 359 -28.81 14.94 34.65
CA GLU A 359 -30.17 15.45 34.43
C GLU A 359 -31.09 15.21 35.63
N GLN A 360 -30.98 14.04 36.28
CA GLN A 360 -31.73 13.75 37.51
C GLN A 360 -31.31 14.64 38.68
N ILE A 361 -30.01 14.87 38.86
CA ILE A 361 -29.49 15.77 39.90
C ILE A 361 -29.98 17.19 39.66
N ASP A 362 -29.96 17.66 38.41
CA ASP A 362 -30.44 18.99 38.04
C ASP A 362 -31.96 19.11 38.28
N THR A 363 -32.73 18.05 38.02
CA THR A 363 -34.18 18.03 38.33
C THR A 363 -34.42 18.09 39.84
N LEU A 364 -33.74 17.24 40.62
CA LEU A 364 -33.89 17.23 42.07
C LEU A 364 -33.40 18.53 42.73
N SER A 365 -32.36 19.17 42.19
CA SER A 365 -31.87 20.45 42.72
C SER A 365 -32.89 21.56 42.48
N THR A 366 -33.51 21.63 41.30
CA THR A 366 -34.58 22.59 41.01
C THR A 366 -35.83 22.36 41.86
N GLU A 367 -36.22 21.11 42.10
CA GLU A 367 -37.31 20.78 43.04
C GLU A 367 -36.97 21.19 44.48
N LEU A 368 -35.74 20.95 44.93
CA LEU A 368 -35.29 21.33 46.26
C LEU A 368 -35.21 22.86 46.44
N GLU A 369 -34.81 23.59 45.41
CA GLU A 369 -34.86 25.05 45.40
C GLU A 369 -36.30 25.56 45.47
N ARG A 370 -37.22 24.94 44.71
CA ARG A 370 -38.65 25.27 44.76
C ARG A 370 -39.25 25.04 46.14
N GLU A 371 -39.01 23.88 46.75
CA GLU A 371 -39.46 23.58 48.12
C GLU A 371 -38.87 24.53 49.16
N ARG A 372 -37.60 24.91 48.99
CA ARG A 372 -36.99 25.95 49.83
C ARG A 372 -37.73 27.26 49.66
N GLU A 373 -38.02 27.70 48.45
CA GLU A 373 -38.74 28.96 48.20
C GLU A 373 -40.16 28.92 48.78
N ASP A 374 -40.89 27.83 48.58
CA ASP A 374 -42.23 27.62 49.14
C ASP A 374 -42.21 27.66 50.68
N ARG A 375 -41.20 27.03 51.31
CA ARG A 375 -41.00 27.12 52.77
C ARG A 375 -40.74 28.56 53.22
N HIS A 376 -39.86 29.29 52.54
CA HIS A 376 -39.59 30.69 52.87
C HIS A 376 -40.85 31.56 52.71
N GLN A 377 -41.66 31.32 51.67
CA GLN A 377 -42.93 32.02 51.48
C GLN A 377 -43.92 31.71 52.60
N LEU A 378 -44.00 30.45 53.05
CA LEU A 378 -44.87 30.06 54.16
C LEU A 378 -44.42 30.68 55.47
N GLU A 379 -43.11 30.67 55.76
CA GLU A 379 -42.52 31.32 56.93
C GLU A 379 -42.80 32.83 56.91
N ARG A 380 -42.68 33.48 55.75
CA ARG A 380 -43.04 34.90 55.57
C ARG A 380 -44.51 35.16 55.87
N LYS A 381 -45.42 34.38 55.27
CA LYS A 381 -46.87 34.47 55.52
C LYS A 381 -47.21 34.23 57.00
N PHE A 382 -46.53 33.30 57.65
CA PHE A 382 -46.70 33.02 59.08
C PHE A 382 -46.23 34.19 59.96
N LEU A 383 -45.09 34.80 59.62
CA LEU A 383 -44.58 36.00 60.30
C LEU A 383 -45.54 37.19 60.11
N ASP A 384 -46.03 37.42 58.89
CA ASP A 384 -47.01 38.47 58.61
C ASP A 384 -48.30 38.25 59.41
N TYR A 385 -48.81 37.02 59.46
CA TYR A 385 -49.95 36.65 60.30
C TYR A 385 -49.69 36.93 61.80
N ARG A 386 -48.52 36.58 62.33
CA ARG A 386 -48.14 36.89 63.72
C ARG A 386 -48.08 38.39 63.97
N LEU A 387 -47.50 39.16 63.05
CA LEU A 387 -47.41 40.61 63.15
C LEU A 387 -48.80 41.24 63.16
N GLU A 388 -49.67 40.83 62.23
CA GLU A 388 -51.04 41.33 62.13
C GLU A 388 -51.85 41.00 63.40
N LYS A 389 -51.75 39.76 63.91
CA LYS A 389 -52.39 39.38 65.18
C LYS A 389 -51.87 40.21 66.36
N THR A 390 -50.56 40.48 66.40
CA THR A 390 -49.95 41.32 67.45
C THR A 390 -50.45 42.77 67.33
N ARG A 391 -50.57 43.29 66.09
CA ARG A 391 -51.10 44.62 65.81
C ARG A 391 -52.58 44.75 66.22
N GLN A 392 -53.39 43.73 65.95
CA GLN A 392 -54.79 43.68 66.40
C GLN A 392 -54.90 43.69 67.93
N ILE A 393 -54.07 42.90 68.63
CA ILE A 393 -53.99 42.94 70.10
C ILE A 393 -53.65 44.35 70.58
N LEU A 394 -52.64 45.00 69.98
CA LEU A 394 -52.23 46.36 70.32
C LEU A 394 -53.33 47.41 70.04
N GLN A 395 -54.10 47.25 68.97
CA GLN A 395 -55.24 48.12 68.64
C GLN A 395 -56.42 47.92 69.60
N MET A 396 -56.70 46.70 70.04
CA MET A 396 -57.71 46.44 71.07
C MET A 396 -57.33 47.05 72.43
N SER A 397 -56.04 47.15 72.74
CA SER A 397 -55.55 47.88 73.92
C SER A 397 -55.58 49.42 73.79
N ASN A 398 -55.76 49.98 72.58
CA ASN A 398 -55.75 51.43 72.33
C ASN A 398 -57.13 52.11 72.41
N ILE A 399 -58.15 51.47 73.00
CA ILE A 399 -59.40 52.15 73.43
C ILE A 399 -59.21 52.85 74.79
N SER A 400 -58.02 52.83 75.40
CA SER A 400 -57.73 53.63 76.58
C SER A 400 -56.40 54.38 76.43
N LEU A 401 -56.53 55.72 76.42
CA LEU A 401 -55.51 56.76 76.57
C LEU A 401 -54.69 57.19 75.33
N ALA A 402 -54.96 58.42 74.91
CA ALA A 402 -53.96 59.36 74.40
C ALA A 402 -53.78 60.49 75.44
N PRO A 403 -52.80 61.39 75.31
CA PRO A 403 -51.37 61.15 75.15
C PRO A 403 -50.56 61.98 76.16
N LEU A 404 -49.31 61.61 76.47
CA LEU A 404 -48.37 62.54 77.10
C LEU A 404 -46.97 62.41 76.49
N SER A 405 -46.58 63.49 75.82
CA SER A 405 -45.23 63.87 75.45
C SER A 405 -44.35 64.11 76.69
N ILE A 406 -43.07 63.72 76.63
CA ILE A 406 -41.93 64.50 77.16
C ILE A 406 -40.62 63.96 76.55
N SER A 407 -39.77 64.93 76.23
CA SER A 407 -38.43 64.95 75.64
C SER A 407 -37.31 64.33 76.50
N SER A 408 -36.22 63.87 75.87
CA SER A 408 -34.84 64.41 76.05
C SER A 408 -33.82 63.65 75.20
N ASP A 409 -32.85 64.42 74.71
CA ASP A 409 -31.64 64.04 73.98
C ASP A 409 -30.57 63.38 74.90
N GLU A 410 -29.66 62.62 74.28
CA GLU A 410 -28.18 62.73 74.37
C GLU A 410 -27.43 61.39 74.17
N ASP A 411 -26.55 61.41 73.16
CA ASP A 411 -25.15 60.93 73.08
C ASP A 411 -24.71 59.49 73.44
N SER A 412 -24.25 58.80 72.37
CA SER A 412 -22.88 58.30 72.14
C SER A 412 -22.08 57.65 73.28
N VAL A 413 -21.73 56.35 73.16
CA VAL A 413 -20.40 55.78 73.55
C VAL A 413 -20.11 54.47 72.78
N GLU A 414 -18.94 54.43 72.12
CA GLU A 414 -18.21 53.27 71.58
C GLU A 414 -17.61 52.34 72.66
N SER A 415 -17.38 51.06 72.34
CA SER A 415 -16.20 50.23 72.71
C SER A 415 -16.57 48.73 72.70
N SER A 416 -16.17 47.86 71.76
CA SER A 416 -14.81 47.38 71.38
C SER A 416 -14.32 46.12 72.13
N LEU A 417 -13.64 45.23 71.37
CA LEU A 417 -12.79 44.06 71.70
C LEU A 417 -13.48 42.67 71.82
N THR A 418 -13.07 41.59 71.14
CA THR A 418 -11.83 41.13 70.44
C THR A 418 -12.26 40.21 69.26
N LYS A 419 -11.67 40.11 68.05
CA LYS A 419 -10.30 40.04 67.47
C LYS A 419 -9.59 38.66 67.57
N ALA A 420 -9.64 37.89 66.47
CA ALA A 420 -8.56 37.07 65.88
C ALA A 420 -9.00 36.79 64.43
N GLY A 421 -8.42 37.35 63.35
CA GLY A 421 -7.05 37.16 62.82
C GLY A 421 -7.08 35.99 61.81
N GLY A 422 -6.70 36.08 60.53
CA GLY A 422 -6.20 37.14 59.65
C GLY A 422 -6.03 36.61 58.21
N GLN A 423 -6.08 37.54 57.24
CA GLN A 423 -5.38 37.65 55.93
C GLN A 423 -5.32 36.45 54.94
N ARG A 424 -5.89 36.58 53.71
CA ARG A 424 -5.27 37.01 52.41
C ARG A 424 -4.07 36.12 52.00
N GLU A 425 -3.95 35.53 50.80
CA GLU A 425 -4.07 36.01 49.40
C GLU A 425 -4.54 34.85 48.46
N VAL A 426 -5.27 35.08 47.34
CA VAL A 426 -4.83 35.21 45.92
C VAL A 426 -3.77 34.14 45.50
N ILE A 427 -3.85 33.29 44.45
CA ILE A 427 -4.04 33.44 42.98
C ILE A 427 -4.29 32.04 42.33
N GLU A 428 -5.03 32.04 41.20
CA GLU A 428 -5.15 31.14 40.02
C GLU A 428 -4.69 29.65 39.98
N ALA A 429 -5.59 28.85 39.38
CA ALA A 429 -5.45 27.88 38.27
C ALA A 429 -4.35 26.81 38.19
N VAL A 430 -4.71 25.75 37.46
CA VAL A 430 -3.94 24.62 36.90
C VAL A 430 -4.03 23.32 37.70
N GLY A 431 -4.38 22.26 36.97
CA GLY A 431 -4.77 20.96 37.48
C GLY A 431 -3.62 20.02 37.85
N THR A 432 -4.00 18.85 38.34
CA THR A 432 -3.18 17.63 38.41
C THR A 432 -4.12 16.47 38.80
N GLN A 433 -4.21 15.46 37.92
CA GLN A 433 -3.66 14.12 38.14
C GLN A 433 -4.25 13.38 39.36
N GLY A 434 -5.27 12.58 39.09
CA GLY A 434 -5.69 11.50 39.99
C GLY A 434 -4.76 10.30 39.82
N THR A 435 -4.01 10.01 40.86
CA THR A 435 -3.17 8.82 41.03
C THR A 435 -4.05 7.58 41.21
N CYS A 436 -3.93 6.62 40.29
CA CYS A 436 -4.43 5.26 40.47
C CYS A 436 -3.29 4.39 41.00
N THR A 437 -3.41 3.91 42.23
CA THR A 437 -2.57 2.83 42.76
C THR A 437 -3.08 1.50 42.21
N GLY A 438 -2.45 1.01 41.13
CA GLY A 438 -2.61 -0.36 40.65
C GLY A 438 -1.42 -1.20 41.09
N GLU A 439 -1.68 -2.22 41.91
CA GLU A 439 -0.71 -3.26 42.25
C GLU A 439 -0.30 -4.02 40.98
N MET A 440 0.96 -3.85 40.56
CA MET A 440 1.58 -4.66 39.51
C MET A 440 2.15 -5.94 40.11
N TYR A 441 1.63 -7.09 39.68
CA TYR A 441 2.34 -8.36 39.80
C TYR A 441 3.59 -8.33 38.90
N SER A 442 4.75 -8.48 39.52
CA SER A 442 6.06 -8.56 38.88
C SER A 442 6.31 -9.98 38.35
N VAL A 443 6.62 -10.10 37.06
CA VAL A 443 7.21 -11.30 36.45
C VAL A 443 8.71 -11.04 36.28
N PRO A 444 9.62 -11.91 36.76
CA PRO A 444 11.05 -11.67 36.61
C PRO A 444 11.54 -12.17 35.23
N CYS A 445 11.94 -11.25 34.36
CA CYS A 445 12.84 -11.54 33.25
C CYS A 445 14.27 -11.19 33.67
N SER A 446 15.08 -12.23 33.89
CA SER A 446 16.53 -12.10 34.06
C SER A 446 17.20 -11.96 32.69
N SER A 447 17.64 -10.76 32.35
CA SER A 447 18.62 -10.52 31.29
C SER A 447 19.88 -9.92 31.91
N THR A 448 20.92 -10.75 32.04
CA THR A 448 22.29 -10.30 32.32
C THR A 448 22.88 -9.65 31.07
N PRO A 449 23.46 -8.44 31.18
CA PRO A 449 24.28 -7.87 30.12
C PRO A 449 25.71 -8.44 30.18
N LEU A 450 26.19 -8.96 29.05
CA LEU A 450 27.59 -9.31 28.86
C LEU A 450 28.40 -8.05 28.56
N ASP A 451 29.37 -7.77 29.42
CA ASP A 451 30.43 -6.78 29.24
C ASP A 451 31.43 -7.24 28.16
N PRO A 452 31.84 -6.38 27.20
CA PRO A 452 32.97 -6.66 26.34
C PRO A 452 34.23 -5.96 26.88
N GLY A 453 35.14 -6.75 27.46
CA GLY A 453 36.56 -6.40 27.51
C GLY A 453 37.29 -6.61 28.83
N SER A 454 38.06 -7.69 28.96
CA SER A 454 39.50 -7.61 29.29
C SER A 454 40.19 -8.99 29.27
N ASN A 455 41.28 -9.03 28.50
CA ASN A 455 42.56 -9.72 28.73
C ASN A 455 42.69 -11.26 28.73
N VAL A 456 43.69 -11.65 27.90
CA VAL A 456 44.46 -12.89 27.73
C VAL A 456 43.90 -13.90 26.73
#